data_AF-A0A2N7XBH4-F1
#
_entry.id   AF-A0A2N7XBH4-F1
#
_cell.length_a   1.000
_cell.length_b   1.000
_cell.length_c   1.000
_cell.angle_alpha   90.00
_cell.angle_beta   90.00
_cell.angle_gamma   90.00
#
_symmetry.space_group_name_H-M   'P 1'
#
loop_
_entity.id
_entity.type
_entity.pdbx_description
1 polymer ?
#
loop_
_entity_poly.entity_id
_entity_poly.type
_entity_poly.pdbx_seq_one_letter_code
_entity_poly.pdbx_strand_id
1 'polypeptide(L)'
;RGTSQMVLRHYGGALASVLPVSWPSEAGRCVEVGLFSRYPIGRVLAGDRVVESGPLLGDYRVEFTNGNQLDIHSDGELFLLKDKLIARLDREEYVARVLQREARPEPAEAAKALAIAIRTYLLQNATRNGDCLSIDDSSSRQRVAPRPATAESRHIAAWTSDLVLAGSNVTYHSDQPGPNKLSWQQAVEQANAGQRYDAILLHAYPRASLSRWDNPVASCEALPAAQDWLVNQRRGWRPRLESEVGYNEVSTFAVCRLAFGRPYVDRERQRIYVRGVLSLQDRLDLTHEYLHLAFEAHPNGQDETYIEGLARHLLLE
;
A
#
# COMPACT_ATOMS: atom_id res chain seq x y z
N ARG A 1 28.34 18.80 1.29
CA ARG A 1 28.16 17.90 2.45
C ARG A 1 26.85 17.14 2.23
N GLY A 2 26.88 15.82 2.03
CA GLY A 2 25.67 15.01 1.82
C GLY A 2 25.00 14.68 3.14
N THR A 3 23.68 14.78 3.21
CA THR A 3 22.88 14.32 4.36
C THR A 3 22.76 12.79 4.31
N SER A 4 22.44 12.16 5.44
CA SER A 4 22.14 10.72 5.51
C SER A 4 21.07 10.30 4.50
N GLN A 5 20.08 11.15 4.25
CA GLN A 5 19.03 10.95 3.24
C GLN A 5 19.59 10.85 1.80
N MET A 6 20.56 11.70 1.43
CA MET A 6 21.19 11.65 0.11
C MET A 6 21.99 10.37 -0.11
N VAL A 7 22.72 9.92 0.93
CA VAL A 7 23.51 8.69 0.88
C VAL A 7 22.59 7.48 0.70
N LEU A 8 21.52 7.37 1.49
CA LEU A 8 20.56 6.28 1.35
C LEU A 8 19.87 6.28 -0.01
N ARG A 9 19.55 7.46 -0.56
CA ARG A 9 18.97 7.58 -1.90
C ARG A 9 19.93 7.11 -3.00
N HIS A 10 21.21 7.47 -2.93
CA HIS A 10 22.22 7.11 -3.93
C HIS A 10 22.63 5.64 -3.86
N TYR A 11 22.75 5.09 -2.65
CA TYR A 11 23.25 3.73 -2.44
C TYR A 11 22.14 2.69 -2.21
N GLY A 12 20.87 3.08 -2.24
CA GLY A 12 19.75 2.19 -1.92
C GLY A 12 19.70 0.91 -2.75
N GLY A 13 20.01 0.98 -4.05
CA GLY A 13 20.05 -0.20 -4.92
C GLY A 13 21.19 -1.17 -4.55
N ALA A 14 22.37 -0.64 -4.25
CA ALA A 14 23.51 -1.45 -3.82
C ALA A 14 23.30 -2.04 -2.42
N LEU A 15 22.66 -1.30 -1.51
CA LEU A 15 22.29 -1.81 -0.19
C LEU A 15 21.26 -2.93 -0.31
N ALA A 16 20.25 -2.78 -1.19
CA ALA A 16 19.22 -3.78 -1.39
C ALA A 16 19.76 -5.11 -1.96
N SER A 17 20.88 -5.12 -2.68
CA SER A 17 21.49 -6.34 -3.23
C SER A 17 22.40 -7.08 -2.24
N VAL A 18 22.84 -6.44 -1.16
CA VAL A 18 23.78 -7.04 -0.18
C VAL A 18 23.14 -7.33 1.17
N LEU A 19 22.02 -6.68 1.51
CA LEU A 19 21.33 -6.94 2.76
C LEU A 19 20.58 -8.28 2.68
N PRO A 20 20.81 -9.21 3.63
CA PRO A 20 20.15 -10.50 3.61
C PRO A 20 18.65 -10.33 3.88
N VAL A 21 17.83 -11.02 3.09
CA VAL A 21 16.39 -11.14 3.31
C VAL A 21 16.16 -12.44 4.07
N SER A 22 15.97 -12.34 5.37
CA SER A 22 15.55 -13.46 6.21
C SER A 22 14.04 -13.46 6.41
N TRP A 23 13.46 -14.64 6.66
CA TRP A 23 12.11 -14.69 7.19
C TRP A 23 12.05 -13.90 8.52
N PRO A 24 11.05 -13.04 8.73
CA PRO A 24 11.01 -12.20 9.93
C PRO A 24 10.88 -13.05 11.19
N SER A 25 11.65 -12.71 12.21
CA SER A 25 11.61 -13.38 13.53
C SER A 25 10.25 -13.22 14.22
N GLU A 26 9.55 -12.13 13.93
CA GLU A 26 8.18 -11.86 14.36
C GLU A 26 7.26 -11.72 13.13
N ALA A 27 7.01 -12.81 12.41
CA ALA A 27 6.14 -12.85 11.23
C ALA A 27 4.65 -12.54 11.52
N GLY A 28 4.29 -11.96 12.67
CA GLY A 28 2.91 -11.73 13.11
C GLY A 28 2.28 -12.97 13.74
N ARG A 29 1.47 -12.76 14.79
CA ARG A 29 1.13 -13.83 15.73
C ARG A 29 0.08 -14.82 15.24
N CYS A 30 -0.85 -14.42 14.36
CA CYS A 30 -1.89 -15.31 13.85
C CYS A 30 -2.80 -14.64 12.80
N VAL A 31 -2.99 -15.31 11.67
CA VAL A 31 -4.05 -15.06 10.69
C VAL A 31 -4.86 -16.35 10.52
N GLU A 32 -6.13 -16.33 10.95
CA GLU A 32 -7.08 -17.41 10.73
C GLU A 32 -7.82 -17.20 9.41
N VAL A 33 -7.64 -18.12 8.47
CA VAL A 33 -8.28 -18.10 7.17
C VAL A 33 -9.35 -19.17 7.08
N GLY A 34 -10.59 -18.75 6.86
CA GLY A 34 -11.65 -19.66 6.43
C GLY A 34 -11.46 -20.03 4.96
N LEU A 35 -10.80 -21.16 4.68
CA LEU A 35 -10.56 -21.62 3.32
C LEU A 35 -11.88 -22.04 2.65
N PHE A 36 -12.00 -21.73 1.36
CA PHE A 36 -13.16 -22.13 0.56
C PHE A 36 -14.52 -21.66 1.12
N SER A 37 -14.59 -20.49 1.74
CA SER A 37 -15.81 -19.95 2.38
C SER A 37 -17.07 -19.91 1.48
N ARG A 38 -16.88 -19.88 0.15
CA ARG A 38 -17.95 -19.89 -0.86
C ARG A 38 -18.24 -21.27 -1.46
N TYR A 39 -17.45 -22.29 -1.13
CA TYR A 39 -17.51 -23.63 -1.72
C TYR A 39 -17.64 -24.68 -0.60
N PRO A 40 -18.86 -25.15 -0.31
CA PRO A 40 -19.07 -26.13 0.76
C PRO A 40 -18.23 -27.39 0.54
N ILE A 41 -17.52 -27.81 1.59
CA ILE A 41 -16.71 -29.02 1.59
C ILE A 41 -17.63 -30.20 1.88
N GLY A 42 -17.58 -31.22 1.03
CA GLY A 42 -18.28 -32.49 1.25
C GLY A 42 -17.46 -33.42 2.13
N ARG A 43 -16.18 -33.65 1.78
CA ARG A 43 -15.25 -34.47 2.56
C ARG A 43 -13.80 -34.11 2.27
N VAL A 44 -12.91 -34.44 3.20
CA VAL A 44 -11.46 -34.37 3.04
C VAL A 44 -10.91 -35.78 3.10
N LEU A 45 -10.03 -36.13 2.16
CA LEU A 45 -9.45 -37.46 2.03
C LEU A 45 -7.93 -37.44 2.25
N ALA A 46 -7.43 -38.45 2.96
CA ALA A 46 -6.01 -38.80 3.02
C ALA A 46 -5.84 -40.16 2.31
N GLY A 47 -5.37 -40.13 1.05
CA GLY A 47 -5.55 -41.26 0.13
C GLY A 47 -7.04 -41.52 -0.10
N ASP A 48 -7.52 -42.73 0.22
CA ASP A 48 -8.93 -43.12 0.09
C ASP A 48 -9.74 -43.00 1.39
N ARG A 49 -9.12 -42.51 2.48
CA ARG A 49 -9.76 -42.45 3.80
C ARG A 49 -10.32 -41.06 4.09
N VAL A 50 -11.57 -41.00 4.54
CA VAL A 50 -12.18 -39.76 5.03
C VAL A 50 -11.51 -39.34 6.34
N VAL A 51 -11.12 -38.07 6.40
CA VAL A 51 -10.44 -37.46 7.55
C VAL A 51 -11.47 -36.88 8.51
N GLU A 52 -11.30 -37.15 9.79
CA GLU A 52 -12.12 -36.56 10.86
C GLU A 52 -11.66 -35.14 11.21
N SER A 53 -12.45 -34.43 12.02
CA SER A 53 -12.06 -33.09 12.47
C SER A 53 -10.79 -33.13 13.31
N GLY A 54 -9.86 -32.22 13.04
CA GLY A 54 -8.57 -32.18 13.71
C GLY A 54 -7.51 -31.43 12.90
N PRO A 55 -6.26 -31.37 13.42
CA PRO A 55 -5.13 -30.86 12.68
C PRO A 55 -4.80 -31.76 11.48
N LEU A 56 -4.33 -31.15 10.40
CA LEU A 56 -3.87 -31.83 9.19
C LEU A 56 -2.36 -31.72 9.07
N LEU A 57 -1.71 -32.79 8.59
CA LEU A 57 -0.27 -32.85 8.35
C LEU A 57 0.01 -33.79 7.16
N GLY A 58 0.52 -33.23 6.06
CA GLY A 58 0.78 -33.92 4.80
C GLY A 58 -0.21 -33.58 3.69
N ASP A 59 -0.33 -34.48 2.71
CA ASP A 59 -1.17 -34.31 1.52
C ASP A 59 -2.61 -34.80 1.72
N TYR A 60 -3.56 -34.00 1.25
CA TYR A 60 -4.98 -34.31 1.30
C TYR A 60 -5.69 -33.92 0.01
N ARG A 61 -6.87 -34.49 -0.21
CA ARG A 61 -7.79 -34.08 -1.26
C ARG A 61 -9.09 -33.58 -0.65
N VAL A 62 -9.44 -32.34 -0.98
CA VAL A 62 -10.74 -31.75 -0.63
C VAL A 62 -11.71 -32.05 -1.75
N GLU A 63 -12.83 -32.68 -1.42
CA GLU A 63 -13.96 -32.86 -2.33
C GLU A 63 -15.09 -31.93 -1.93
N PHE A 64 -15.52 -31.09 -2.88
CA PHE A 64 -16.60 -30.13 -2.70
C PHE A 64 -17.95 -30.78 -2.98
N THR A 65 -19.03 -30.22 -2.43
CA THR A 65 -20.39 -30.73 -2.63
C THR A 65 -20.85 -30.68 -4.10
N ASN A 66 -20.22 -29.84 -4.92
CA ASN A 66 -20.47 -29.76 -6.36
C ASN A 66 -19.69 -30.79 -7.20
N GLY A 67 -18.93 -31.70 -6.56
CA GLY A 67 -18.15 -32.74 -7.23
C GLY A 67 -16.73 -32.32 -7.64
N ASN A 68 -16.37 -31.04 -7.51
CA ASN A 68 -15.00 -30.61 -7.76
C ASN A 68 -14.05 -31.17 -6.70
N GLN A 69 -12.79 -31.35 -7.08
CA GLN A 69 -11.74 -31.85 -6.19
C GLN A 69 -10.53 -30.93 -6.25
N LEU A 70 -9.85 -30.79 -5.12
CA LEU A 70 -8.62 -30.02 -5.02
C LEU A 70 -7.64 -30.68 -4.06
N ASP A 71 -6.44 -30.96 -4.55
CA ASP A 71 -5.35 -31.44 -3.70
C ASP A 71 -4.77 -30.26 -2.89
N ILE A 72 -4.49 -30.51 -1.62
CA ILE A 72 -3.95 -29.55 -0.64
C ILE A 72 -2.80 -30.20 0.15
N HIS A 73 -1.99 -29.40 0.80
CA HIS A 73 -0.87 -29.84 1.63
C HIS A 73 -0.83 -29.01 2.90
N SER A 74 -0.53 -29.63 4.04
CA SER A 74 -0.34 -28.95 5.31
C SER A 74 0.96 -29.35 5.99
N ASP A 75 1.71 -28.36 6.46
CA ASP A 75 2.86 -28.49 7.37
C ASP A 75 2.42 -28.48 8.86
N GLY A 76 1.12 -28.68 9.15
CA GLY A 76 0.54 -28.60 10.51
C GLY A 76 -0.29 -27.34 10.76
N GLU A 77 -0.45 -26.48 9.76
CA GLU A 77 -1.14 -25.19 9.84
C GLU A 77 -2.63 -25.25 9.46
N LEU A 78 -3.10 -26.36 8.85
CA LEU A 78 -4.50 -26.55 8.46
C LEU A 78 -5.26 -27.38 9.50
N PHE A 79 -6.52 -27.01 9.73
CA PHE A 79 -7.42 -27.68 10.66
C PHE A 79 -8.76 -27.93 9.99
N LEU A 80 -9.25 -29.16 10.04
CA LEU A 80 -10.61 -29.51 9.66
C LEU A 80 -11.51 -29.39 10.89
N LEU A 81 -12.49 -28.50 10.85
CA LEU A 81 -13.49 -28.30 11.89
C LEU A 81 -14.87 -28.61 11.31
N LYS A 82 -15.36 -29.84 11.56
CA LYS A 82 -16.55 -30.40 10.92
C LYS A 82 -16.41 -30.38 9.39
N ASP A 83 -17.08 -29.44 8.75
CA ASP A 83 -17.17 -29.21 7.31
C ASP A 83 -16.40 -27.95 6.86
N LYS A 84 -15.60 -27.35 7.75
CA LYS A 84 -14.82 -26.14 7.49
C LYS A 84 -13.34 -26.41 7.55
N LEU A 85 -12.60 -25.93 6.55
CA LEU A 85 -11.15 -25.97 6.55
C LEU A 85 -10.61 -24.59 6.97
N ILE A 86 -9.86 -24.55 8.07
CA ILE A 86 -9.26 -23.33 8.61
C ILE A 86 -7.74 -23.42 8.48
N ALA A 87 -7.10 -22.37 7.96
CA ALA A 87 -5.65 -22.23 8.03
C ALA A 87 -5.30 -21.26 9.17
N ARG A 88 -4.31 -21.62 10.00
CA ARG A 88 -3.71 -20.73 11.00
C ARG A 88 -2.30 -20.39 10.56
N LEU A 89 -2.15 -19.23 9.96
CA LEU A 89 -0.91 -18.79 9.33
C LEU A 89 -0.25 -17.70 10.16
N ASP A 90 1.08 -17.60 10.07
CA ASP A 90 1.70 -16.30 10.34
C ASP A 90 1.31 -15.29 9.23
N ARG A 91 1.52 -14.01 9.50
CA ARG A 91 1.09 -12.93 8.59
C ARG A 91 1.83 -12.97 7.26
N GLU A 92 3.12 -13.31 7.26
CA GLU A 92 3.92 -13.26 6.03
C GLU A 92 3.68 -14.48 5.14
N GLU A 93 3.40 -15.64 5.72
CA GLU A 93 2.91 -16.81 5.00
C GLU A 93 1.53 -16.55 4.41
N TYR A 94 0.64 -15.87 5.13
CA TYR A 94 -0.63 -15.39 4.57
C TYR A 94 -0.39 -14.50 3.34
N VAL A 95 0.46 -13.48 3.45
CA VAL A 95 0.77 -12.56 2.34
C VAL A 95 1.36 -13.32 1.15
N ALA A 96 2.30 -14.24 1.39
CA ALA A 96 2.93 -15.05 0.36
C ALA A 96 1.92 -15.95 -0.37
N ARG A 97 1.00 -16.59 0.36
CA ARG A 97 -0.05 -17.44 -0.21
C ARG A 97 -1.08 -16.65 -1.00
N VAL A 98 -1.42 -15.43 -0.58
CA VAL A 98 -2.28 -14.53 -1.37
C VAL A 98 -1.56 -14.07 -2.64
N LEU A 99 -0.29 -13.63 -2.54
CA LEU A 99 0.49 -13.19 -3.68
C LEU A 99 0.59 -14.28 -4.74
N GLN A 100 0.90 -15.52 -4.33
CA GLN A 100 0.95 -16.68 -5.22
C GLN A 100 -0.40 -16.98 -5.89
N ARG A 101 -1.51 -16.70 -5.19
CA ARG A 101 -2.85 -17.06 -5.68
C ARG A 101 -3.43 -16.01 -6.62
N GLU A 102 -3.12 -14.74 -6.36
CA GLU A 102 -3.66 -13.57 -7.07
C GLU A 102 -2.71 -13.05 -8.17
N ALA A 103 -1.41 -13.37 -8.11
CA ALA A 103 -0.40 -12.83 -9.00
C ALA A 103 0.82 -13.78 -9.16
N ARG A 104 2.01 -13.19 -9.37
CA ARG A 104 3.29 -13.89 -9.53
C ARG A 104 4.38 -13.16 -8.74
N PRO A 105 5.47 -13.83 -8.34
CA PRO A 105 6.60 -13.18 -7.66
C PRO A 105 7.44 -12.29 -8.59
N GLU A 106 7.20 -12.34 -9.91
CA GLU A 106 7.89 -11.55 -10.92
C GLU A 106 6.90 -10.76 -11.80
N PRO A 107 7.24 -9.50 -12.19
CA PRO A 107 8.45 -8.77 -11.83
C PRO A 107 8.51 -8.40 -10.34
N ALA A 108 9.69 -8.49 -9.73
CA ALA A 108 9.86 -8.31 -8.29
C ALA A 108 9.29 -7.00 -7.73
N GLU A 109 9.44 -5.87 -8.44
CA GLU A 109 8.94 -4.57 -7.98
C GLU A 109 7.40 -4.49 -7.97
N ALA A 110 6.74 -5.10 -8.97
CA ALA A 110 5.29 -5.24 -9.00
C ALA A 110 4.81 -6.16 -7.86
N ALA A 111 5.51 -7.29 -7.66
CA ALA A 111 5.19 -8.26 -6.62
C ALA A 111 5.33 -7.65 -5.22
N LYS A 112 6.37 -6.84 -4.97
CA LYS A 112 6.55 -6.08 -3.72
C LYS A 112 5.41 -5.10 -3.48
N ALA A 113 5.02 -4.31 -4.49
CA ALA A 113 3.90 -3.38 -4.38
C ALA A 113 2.60 -4.11 -4.03
N LEU A 114 2.31 -5.23 -4.72
CA LEU A 114 1.12 -6.03 -4.43
C LEU A 114 1.18 -6.68 -3.04
N ALA A 115 2.32 -7.20 -2.59
CA ALA A 115 2.47 -7.77 -1.24
C ALA A 115 2.16 -6.74 -0.13
N ILE A 116 2.60 -5.50 -0.31
CA ILE A 116 2.27 -4.39 0.61
C ILE A 116 0.77 -4.07 0.58
N ALA A 117 0.14 -4.04 -0.60
CA ALA A 117 -1.30 -3.84 -0.74
C ALA A 117 -2.10 -4.99 -0.10
N ILE A 118 -1.66 -6.25 -0.26
CA ILE A 118 -2.24 -7.44 0.35
C ILE A 118 -2.20 -7.32 1.87
N ARG A 119 -1.02 -7.01 2.45
CA ARG A 119 -0.84 -6.87 3.90
C ARG A 119 -1.70 -5.74 4.45
N THR A 120 -1.77 -4.62 3.72
CA THR A 120 -2.62 -3.49 4.11
C THR A 120 -4.11 -3.85 4.05
N TYR A 121 -4.54 -4.58 3.02
CA TYR A 121 -5.93 -5.04 2.93
C TYR A 121 -6.30 -5.92 4.12
N LEU A 122 -5.44 -6.88 4.49
CA LEU A 122 -5.63 -7.70 5.68
C LEU A 122 -5.81 -6.83 6.94
N LEU A 123 -4.92 -5.85 7.14
CA LEU A 123 -4.99 -4.93 8.29
C LEU A 123 -6.31 -4.15 8.36
N GLN A 124 -6.84 -3.73 7.20
CA GLN A 124 -8.03 -2.90 7.09
C GLN A 124 -9.35 -3.69 7.15
N ASN A 125 -9.35 -4.96 6.72
CA ASN A 125 -10.58 -5.72 6.45
C ASN A 125 -10.74 -6.99 7.29
N ALA A 126 -9.69 -7.48 7.95
CA ALA A 126 -9.82 -8.63 8.84
C ALA A 126 -10.54 -8.26 10.14
N THR A 127 -11.26 -9.23 10.69
CA THR A 127 -11.88 -9.09 12.01
C THR A 127 -10.90 -9.57 13.09
N ARG A 128 -10.83 -8.90 14.23
CA ARG A 128 -10.00 -9.37 15.36
C ARG A 128 -10.76 -10.40 16.18
N ASN A 129 -10.20 -11.61 16.28
CA ASN A 129 -10.67 -12.69 17.14
C ASN A 129 -9.58 -13.01 18.18
N GLY A 130 -9.67 -12.37 19.35
CA GLY A 130 -8.56 -12.38 20.31
C GLY A 130 -7.30 -11.76 19.70
N ASP A 131 -6.20 -12.52 19.72
CA ASP A 131 -4.91 -12.11 19.15
C ASP A 131 -4.80 -12.39 17.64
N CYS A 132 -5.76 -13.11 17.05
CA CYS A 132 -5.75 -13.48 15.63
C CYS A 132 -6.53 -12.49 14.76
N LEU A 133 -6.04 -12.28 13.54
CA LEU A 133 -6.84 -11.68 12.47
C LEU A 133 -7.61 -12.77 11.73
N SER A 134 -8.91 -12.62 11.58
CA SER A 134 -9.78 -13.55 10.87
C SER A 134 -10.24 -12.96 9.55
N ILE A 135 -10.07 -13.74 8.48
CA ILE A 135 -10.53 -13.40 7.14
C ILE A 135 -10.98 -14.66 6.38
N ASP A 136 -11.87 -14.50 5.40
CA ASP A 136 -12.30 -15.61 4.54
C ASP A 136 -11.56 -15.57 3.21
N ASP A 137 -11.14 -16.75 2.73
CA ASP A 137 -10.71 -16.97 1.35
C ASP A 137 -11.91 -16.83 0.42
N SER A 138 -11.93 -15.75 -0.38
CA SER A 138 -12.95 -15.52 -1.40
C SER A 138 -12.49 -14.54 -2.48
N SER A 139 -13.10 -14.62 -3.66
CA SER A 139 -12.91 -13.63 -4.74
C SER A 139 -13.40 -12.22 -4.39
N SER A 140 -14.30 -12.09 -3.41
CA SER A 140 -14.75 -10.79 -2.88
C SER A 140 -13.79 -10.19 -1.84
N ARG A 141 -12.77 -10.96 -1.42
CA ARG A 141 -11.75 -10.56 -0.46
C ARG A 141 -10.36 -10.86 -1.05
N GLN A 142 -9.60 -11.74 -0.41
CA GLN A 142 -8.31 -12.19 -0.87
C GLN A 142 -8.36 -13.71 -0.97
N ARG A 143 -7.90 -14.25 -2.10
CA ARG A 143 -7.82 -15.69 -2.28
C ARG A 143 -6.52 -16.20 -1.69
N VAL A 144 -6.61 -17.21 -0.85
CA VAL A 144 -5.45 -17.77 -0.13
C VAL A 144 -5.13 -19.15 -0.68
N ALA A 145 -3.88 -19.41 -1.04
CA ALA A 145 -3.49 -20.75 -1.45
C ALA A 145 -3.68 -21.77 -0.30
N PRO A 146 -4.28 -22.95 -0.53
CA PRO A 146 -4.47 -23.98 0.49
C PRO A 146 -3.23 -24.88 0.65
N ARG A 147 -2.04 -24.34 0.33
CA ARG A 147 -0.75 -25.03 0.36
C ARG A 147 0.32 -24.03 0.81
N PRO A 148 1.45 -24.50 1.37
CA PRO A 148 2.63 -23.68 1.60
C PRO A 148 3.00 -22.82 0.38
N ALA A 149 3.34 -21.56 0.64
CA ALA A 149 3.76 -20.66 -0.42
C ALA A 149 5.11 -21.10 -1.02
N THR A 150 5.32 -20.83 -2.32
CA THR A 150 6.61 -21.08 -2.97
C THR A 150 7.71 -20.20 -2.37
N ALA A 151 8.96 -20.63 -2.52
CA ALA A 151 10.12 -19.91 -2.00
C ALA A 151 10.20 -18.47 -2.54
N GLU A 152 9.84 -18.26 -3.80
CA GLU A 152 9.87 -16.95 -4.46
C GLU A 152 8.80 -16.01 -3.88
N SER A 153 7.58 -16.51 -3.65
CA SER A 153 6.50 -15.72 -3.03
C SER A 153 6.83 -15.39 -1.57
N ARG A 154 7.41 -16.35 -0.84
CA ARG A 154 7.92 -16.14 0.52
C ARG A 154 9.03 -15.10 0.56
N HIS A 155 9.93 -15.10 -0.42
CA HIS A 155 11.00 -14.10 -0.50
C HIS A 155 10.45 -12.68 -0.69
N ILE A 156 9.43 -12.49 -1.54
CA ILE A 156 8.77 -11.18 -1.70
C ILE A 156 8.04 -10.74 -0.41
N ALA A 157 7.33 -11.66 0.23
CA ALA A 157 6.65 -11.37 1.50
C ALA A 157 7.65 -10.96 2.59
N ALA A 158 8.75 -11.71 2.75
CA ALA A 158 9.81 -11.41 3.71
C ALA A 158 10.51 -10.07 3.41
N TRP A 159 10.82 -9.79 2.14
CA TRP A 159 11.43 -8.51 1.74
C TRP A 159 10.56 -7.32 2.11
N THR A 160 9.24 -7.45 1.94
CA THR A 160 8.26 -6.40 2.25
C THR A 160 7.73 -6.46 3.67
N SER A 161 8.32 -7.28 4.55
CA SER A 161 7.82 -7.48 5.92
C SER A 161 7.64 -6.17 6.65
N ASP A 162 6.59 -6.11 7.48
CA ASP A 162 6.12 -4.92 8.22
C ASP A 162 5.64 -3.73 7.39
N LEU A 163 5.92 -3.65 6.08
CA LEU A 163 5.49 -2.53 5.24
C LEU A 163 3.98 -2.62 4.96
N VAL A 164 3.29 -1.55 5.30
CA VAL A 164 1.86 -1.33 4.99
C VAL A 164 1.65 0.08 4.45
N LEU A 165 0.46 0.35 3.94
CA LEU A 165 0.00 1.68 3.57
C LEU A 165 -0.93 2.25 4.65
N ALA A 166 -0.77 3.54 4.92
CA ALA A 166 -1.65 4.30 5.80
C ALA A 166 -2.18 5.55 5.07
N GLY A 167 -3.40 6.00 5.43
CA GLY A 167 -4.01 7.23 4.91
C GLY A 167 -5.11 7.03 3.85
N SER A 168 -5.27 5.82 3.30
CA SER A 168 -6.41 5.49 2.44
C SER A 168 -6.78 4.01 2.52
N ASN A 169 -8.05 3.70 2.23
CA ASN A 169 -8.49 2.33 2.02
C ASN A 169 -7.85 1.77 0.75
N VAL A 170 -7.30 0.57 0.82
CA VAL A 170 -6.65 -0.07 -0.32
C VAL A 170 -7.56 -1.13 -0.94
N THR A 171 -7.54 -1.20 -2.26
CA THR A 171 -8.06 -2.34 -3.03
C THR A 171 -7.06 -2.71 -4.11
N TYR A 172 -7.19 -3.90 -4.69
CA TYR A 172 -6.41 -4.28 -5.88
C TYR A 172 -7.25 -5.18 -6.79
N HIS A 173 -6.86 -5.26 -8.06
CA HIS A 173 -7.49 -6.11 -9.07
C HIS A 173 -6.43 -6.63 -10.06
N SER A 174 -6.76 -7.66 -10.83
CA SER A 174 -5.86 -8.21 -11.84
C SER A 174 -5.49 -7.21 -12.94
N ASP A 175 -6.47 -6.44 -13.40
CA ASP A 175 -6.41 -5.63 -14.62
C ASP A 175 -7.10 -4.26 -14.49
N GLN A 176 -8.19 -4.15 -13.73
CA GLN A 176 -8.98 -2.92 -13.60
C GLN A 176 -8.26 -1.85 -12.73
N PRO A 177 -7.80 -0.73 -13.32
CA PRO A 177 -7.33 0.40 -12.54
C PRO A 177 -8.49 1.16 -11.89
N GLY A 178 -8.20 2.01 -10.92
CA GLY A 178 -9.20 2.87 -10.30
C GLY A 178 -8.66 3.68 -9.13
N PRO A 179 -9.47 4.59 -8.56
CA PRO A 179 -9.04 5.40 -7.42
C PRO A 179 -8.74 4.49 -6.22
N ASN A 180 -7.55 4.64 -5.62
CA ASN A 180 -7.07 3.82 -4.52
C ASN A 180 -7.14 2.30 -4.82
N LYS A 181 -6.77 1.93 -6.05
CA LYS A 181 -6.78 0.55 -6.53
C LYS A 181 -5.51 0.25 -7.32
N LEU A 182 -4.77 -0.76 -6.90
CA LEU A 182 -3.63 -1.29 -7.65
C LEU A 182 -4.13 -2.30 -8.70
N SER A 183 -3.81 -2.08 -9.97
CA SER A 183 -3.98 -3.07 -11.04
C SER A 183 -2.68 -3.87 -11.20
N TRP A 184 -2.75 -5.20 -11.11
CA TRP A 184 -1.57 -6.06 -11.25
C TRP A 184 -0.92 -5.90 -12.63
N GLN A 185 -1.71 -5.91 -13.72
CA GLN A 185 -1.17 -5.69 -15.08
C GLN A 185 -0.45 -4.35 -15.21
N GLN A 186 -1.04 -3.28 -14.68
CA GLN A 186 -0.41 -1.96 -14.73
C GLN A 186 0.86 -1.89 -13.87
N ALA A 187 0.87 -2.55 -12.71
CA ALA A 187 2.07 -2.66 -11.88
C ALA A 187 3.20 -3.41 -12.58
N VAL A 188 2.87 -4.48 -13.33
CA VAL A 188 3.84 -5.22 -14.17
C VAL A 188 4.41 -4.32 -15.26
N GLU A 189 3.58 -3.57 -15.97
CA GLU A 189 4.02 -2.62 -17.01
C GLU A 189 4.96 -1.55 -16.43
N GLN A 190 4.60 -0.96 -15.28
CA GLN A 190 5.41 0.02 -14.58
C GLN A 190 6.75 -0.56 -14.12
N ALA A 191 6.76 -1.77 -13.55
CA ALA A 191 7.98 -2.46 -13.15
C ALA A 191 8.89 -2.76 -14.34
N ASN A 192 8.32 -3.22 -15.46
CA ASN A 192 9.07 -3.46 -16.71
C ASN A 192 9.62 -2.17 -17.31
N ALA A 193 8.96 -1.03 -17.07
CA ALA A 193 9.47 0.31 -17.41
C ALA A 193 10.53 0.84 -16.41
N GLY A 194 10.94 0.02 -15.43
CA GLY A 194 11.97 0.35 -14.45
C GLY A 194 11.47 1.09 -13.22
N GLN A 195 10.15 1.20 -13.01
CA GLN A 195 9.61 1.77 -11.79
C GLN A 195 9.79 0.83 -10.60
N ARG A 196 10.14 1.40 -9.45
CA ARG A 196 10.22 0.69 -8.17
C ARG A 196 8.86 0.54 -7.51
N TYR A 197 8.75 -0.40 -6.57
CA TYR A 197 7.52 -0.68 -5.84
C TYR A 197 6.90 0.56 -5.18
N ASP A 198 7.70 1.48 -4.66
CA ASP A 198 7.24 2.69 -3.99
C ASP A 198 6.60 3.70 -4.96
N ALA A 199 7.12 3.82 -6.19
CA ALA A 199 6.51 4.61 -7.25
C ALA A 199 5.19 3.98 -7.75
N ILE A 200 5.18 2.65 -7.90
CA ILE A 200 3.97 1.89 -8.27
C ILE A 200 2.86 2.10 -7.23
N LEU A 201 3.21 2.01 -5.94
CA LEU A 201 2.27 2.26 -4.84
C LEU A 201 1.78 3.71 -4.81
N LEU A 202 2.66 4.69 -5.05
CA LEU A 202 2.27 6.10 -5.09
C LEU A 202 1.28 6.37 -6.23
N HIS A 203 1.47 5.75 -7.39
CA HIS A 203 0.55 5.85 -8.51
C HIS A 203 -0.83 5.26 -8.18
N ALA A 204 -0.85 4.05 -7.59
CA ALA A 204 -2.10 3.37 -7.24
C ALA A 204 -2.84 4.01 -6.04
N TYR A 205 -2.09 4.58 -5.09
CA TYR A 205 -2.59 5.10 -3.82
C TYR A 205 -1.97 6.47 -3.50
N PRO A 206 -2.30 7.55 -4.24
CA PRO A 206 -1.61 8.84 -4.13
C PRO A 206 -1.72 9.50 -2.74
N ARG A 207 -2.80 9.20 -2.02
CA ARG A 207 -3.04 9.70 -0.66
C ARG A 207 -2.47 8.81 0.45
N ALA A 208 -1.97 7.63 0.11
CA ALA A 208 -1.38 6.72 1.08
C ALA A 208 0.11 7.00 1.25
N SER A 209 0.67 6.53 2.36
CA SER A 209 2.12 6.43 2.52
C SER A 209 2.52 5.12 3.15
N LEU A 210 3.73 4.67 2.79
CA LEU A 210 4.39 3.56 3.48
C LEU A 210 4.49 3.87 4.98
N SER A 211 4.16 2.86 5.77
CA SER A 211 4.17 2.88 7.23
C SER A 211 4.50 1.49 7.75
N ARG A 212 4.58 1.35 9.07
CA ARG A 212 4.80 0.06 9.73
C ARG A 212 3.49 -0.54 10.20
N TRP A 213 3.40 -1.86 10.15
CA TRP A 213 2.21 -2.62 10.58
C TRP A 213 1.76 -2.30 12.01
N ASP A 214 2.70 -2.18 12.94
CA ASP A 214 2.46 -1.94 14.37
C ASP A 214 1.99 -0.51 14.68
N ASN A 215 2.32 0.43 13.80
CA ASN A 215 1.98 1.84 13.93
C ASN A 215 1.62 2.44 12.55
N PRO A 216 0.46 2.08 11.98
CA PRO A 216 0.06 2.45 10.61
C PRO A 216 -0.41 3.91 10.56
N VAL A 217 0.48 4.84 10.87
CA VAL A 217 0.23 6.28 10.82
C VAL A 217 0.59 6.78 9.43
N ALA A 218 -0.31 7.56 8.83
CA ALA A 218 -0.06 8.21 7.58
C ALA A 218 0.97 9.34 7.80
N SER A 219 1.99 9.41 6.95
CA SER A 219 2.92 10.55 6.89
C SER A 219 2.23 11.87 6.59
N CYS A 220 0.99 11.83 6.10
CA CYS A 220 0.13 12.96 5.86
C CYS A 220 -1.17 12.80 6.66
N GLU A 221 -1.30 13.52 7.76
CA GLU A 221 -2.61 13.73 8.37
C GLU A 221 -3.32 14.82 7.56
N ALA A 222 -4.35 14.45 6.80
CA ALA A 222 -5.00 15.39 5.89
C ALA A 222 -5.61 16.60 6.62
N LEU A 223 -5.54 17.77 5.98
CA LEU A 223 -6.24 19.00 6.37
C LEU A 223 -7.29 19.37 5.31
N PRO A 224 -8.48 18.74 5.31
CA PRO A 224 -9.48 18.94 4.25
C PRO A 224 -9.87 20.41 4.06
N ALA A 225 -10.09 21.15 5.16
CA ALA A 225 -10.46 22.57 5.09
C ALA A 225 -9.38 23.42 4.40
N ALA A 226 -8.10 23.10 4.60
CA ALA A 226 -7.00 23.80 3.95
C ALA A 226 -6.92 23.46 2.46
N GLN A 227 -7.07 22.18 2.12
CA GLN A 227 -7.11 21.71 0.74
C GLN A 227 -8.29 22.31 -0.03
N ASP A 228 -9.50 22.28 0.53
CA ASP A 228 -10.71 22.83 -0.08
C ASP A 228 -10.59 24.34 -0.28
N TRP A 229 -10.06 25.05 0.71
CA TRP A 229 -9.77 26.47 0.58
C TRP A 229 -8.81 26.75 -0.58
N LEU A 230 -7.69 26.02 -0.68
CA LEU A 230 -6.70 26.21 -1.74
C LEU A 230 -7.30 25.90 -3.13
N VAL A 231 -8.06 24.81 -3.26
CA VAL A 231 -8.76 24.47 -4.51
C VAL A 231 -9.72 25.58 -4.93
N ASN A 232 -10.43 26.18 -3.99
CA ASN A 232 -11.33 27.30 -4.28
C ASN A 232 -10.57 28.56 -4.70
N GLN A 233 -9.50 28.94 -3.99
CA GLN A 233 -8.71 30.14 -4.32
C GLN A 233 -8.02 30.05 -5.68
N ARG A 234 -7.50 28.88 -6.05
CA ARG A 234 -6.85 28.64 -7.34
C ARG A 234 -7.71 29.05 -8.54
N ARG A 235 -9.04 28.94 -8.44
CA ARG A 235 -9.96 29.37 -9.50
C ARG A 235 -9.86 30.88 -9.76
N GLY A 236 -9.75 31.68 -8.70
CA GLY A 236 -9.58 33.13 -8.78
C GLY A 236 -8.18 33.54 -9.24
N TRP A 237 -7.15 32.80 -8.80
CA TRP A 237 -5.75 33.09 -9.16
C TRP A 237 -5.37 32.68 -10.58
N ARG A 238 -6.13 31.79 -11.20
CA ARG A 238 -5.82 31.18 -12.49
C ARG A 238 -5.45 32.20 -13.59
N PRO A 239 -6.23 33.27 -13.85
CA PRO A 239 -5.89 34.22 -14.92
C PRO A 239 -4.52 34.90 -14.73
N ARG A 240 -4.13 35.13 -13.47
CA ARG A 240 -2.82 35.71 -13.14
C ARG A 240 -1.72 34.66 -13.28
N LEU A 241 -1.92 33.48 -12.69
CA LEU A 241 -0.93 32.41 -12.69
C LEU A 241 -0.62 31.88 -14.10
N GLU A 242 -1.61 31.81 -14.99
CA GLU A 242 -1.40 31.42 -16.39
C GLU A 242 -0.51 32.39 -17.17
N SER A 243 -0.36 33.63 -16.71
CA SER A 243 0.56 34.62 -17.29
C SER A 243 1.99 34.51 -16.76
N GLU A 244 2.22 33.75 -15.69
CA GLU A 244 3.53 33.60 -15.08
C GLU A 244 4.36 32.52 -15.79
N VAL A 245 5.61 32.87 -16.13
CA VAL A 245 6.51 31.94 -16.82
C VAL A 245 6.89 30.78 -15.90
N GLY A 246 6.65 29.56 -16.38
CA GLY A 246 6.98 28.33 -15.65
C GLY A 246 5.88 27.84 -14.72
N TYR A 247 4.72 28.51 -14.67
CA TYR A 247 3.55 28.00 -13.96
C TYR A 247 3.01 26.75 -14.65
N ASN A 248 2.79 25.70 -13.88
CA ASN A 248 2.08 24.50 -14.30
C ASN A 248 0.98 24.17 -13.29
N GLU A 249 -0.25 23.99 -13.77
CA GLU A 249 -1.37 23.73 -12.88
C GLU A 249 -1.28 22.32 -12.28
N VAL A 250 -1.27 22.24 -10.94
CA VAL A 250 -1.22 20.96 -10.22
C VAL A 250 -2.64 20.40 -10.06
N SER A 251 -2.97 19.35 -10.82
CA SER A 251 -4.31 18.74 -10.81
C SER A 251 -4.57 17.88 -9.57
N THR A 252 -3.53 17.29 -8.97
CA THR A 252 -3.63 16.41 -7.81
C THR A 252 -2.59 16.78 -6.75
N PHE A 253 -3.04 17.04 -5.53
CA PHE A 253 -2.18 17.22 -4.36
C PHE A 253 -2.93 16.89 -3.07
N ALA A 254 -2.20 16.76 -1.96
CA ALA A 254 -2.78 16.70 -0.62
C ALA A 254 -2.19 17.79 0.29
N VAL A 255 -3.04 18.36 1.16
CA VAL A 255 -2.59 19.27 2.23
C VAL A 255 -2.56 18.50 3.54
N CYS A 256 -1.41 18.50 4.20
CA CYS A 256 -1.07 17.70 5.36
C CYS A 256 -0.79 18.58 6.58
N ARG A 257 -1.15 18.10 7.78
CA ARG A 257 -0.85 18.78 9.03
C ARG A 257 0.65 18.72 9.32
N LEU A 258 1.22 19.89 9.56
CA LEU A 258 2.58 20.05 10.06
C LEU A 258 2.56 20.12 11.60
N ALA A 259 3.17 19.13 12.25
CA ALA A 259 3.28 19.11 13.71
C ALA A 259 4.30 20.10 14.25
N PHE A 260 5.46 20.22 13.60
CA PHE A 260 6.56 21.11 14.01
C PHE A 260 7.38 21.57 12.80
N GLY A 261 8.15 22.65 12.96
CA GLY A 261 8.99 23.20 11.91
C GLY A 261 8.31 24.26 11.05
N ARG A 262 8.91 24.55 9.91
CA ARG A 262 8.39 25.48 8.89
C ARG A 262 7.52 24.71 7.89
N PRO A 263 6.50 25.37 7.30
CA PRO A 263 5.83 24.87 6.12
C PRO A 263 6.83 24.40 5.06
N TYR A 264 6.45 23.36 4.33
CA TYR A 264 7.25 22.84 3.23
C TYR A 264 6.40 22.03 2.26
N VAL A 265 6.91 21.86 1.04
CA VAL A 265 6.36 20.97 0.01
C VAL A 265 7.22 19.72 -0.17
N ASP A 266 6.58 18.53 -0.18
CA ASP A 266 7.15 17.29 -0.73
C ASP A 266 6.67 17.16 -2.17
N ARG A 267 7.54 17.54 -3.11
CA ARG A 267 7.20 17.57 -4.53
C ARG A 267 7.03 16.19 -5.15
N GLU A 268 7.83 15.22 -4.70
CA GLU A 268 7.77 13.83 -5.15
C GLU A 268 6.39 13.22 -4.87
N ARG A 269 5.78 13.58 -3.73
CA ARG A 269 4.43 13.11 -3.35
C ARG A 269 3.31 14.11 -3.63
N GLN A 270 3.64 15.27 -4.18
CA GLN A 270 2.72 16.40 -4.36
C GLN A 270 1.95 16.74 -3.06
N ARG A 271 2.68 16.91 -1.96
CA ARG A 271 2.11 17.19 -0.63
C ARG A 271 2.59 18.52 -0.10
N ILE A 272 1.67 19.27 0.48
CA ILE A 272 1.93 20.54 1.14
C ILE A 272 1.74 20.35 2.64
N TYR A 273 2.74 20.67 3.45
CA TYR A 273 2.70 20.55 4.90
C TYR A 273 2.55 21.93 5.54
N VAL A 274 1.40 22.18 6.18
CA VAL A 274 1.08 23.45 6.85
C VAL A 274 0.37 23.22 8.18
N ARG A 275 0.29 24.24 9.04
CA ARG A 275 -0.38 24.12 10.34
C ARG A 275 -1.90 24.18 10.25
N GLY A 276 -2.44 24.95 9.31
CA GLY A 276 -3.87 25.19 9.18
C GLY A 276 -4.19 26.09 7.99
N VAL A 277 -5.35 26.76 8.03
CA VAL A 277 -5.79 27.72 7.00
C VAL A 277 -6.63 28.88 7.58
N LEU A 278 -6.70 28.98 8.91
CA LEU A 278 -7.64 29.86 9.58
C LEU A 278 -7.13 31.30 9.63
N SER A 279 -5.85 31.49 9.95
CA SER A 279 -5.24 32.82 9.99
C SER A 279 -4.76 33.28 8.61
N LEU A 280 -4.51 34.59 8.47
CA LEU A 280 -3.89 35.13 7.26
C LEU A 280 -2.50 34.54 7.02
N GLN A 281 -1.72 34.33 8.09
CA GLN A 281 -0.40 33.71 7.98
C GLN A 281 -0.52 32.26 7.48
N ASP A 282 -1.48 31.48 8.00
CA ASP A 282 -1.68 30.10 7.53
C ASP A 282 -2.02 30.04 6.04
N ARG A 283 -2.83 31.00 5.57
CA ARG A 283 -3.19 31.12 4.15
C ARG A 283 -1.99 31.51 3.30
N LEU A 284 -1.18 32.46 3.75
CA LEU A 284 0.07 32.86 3.10
C LEU A 284 1.04 31.67 3.00
N ASP A 285 1.27 30.96 4.11
CA ASP A 285 2.10 29.76 4.15
C ASP A 285 1.60 28.70 3.15
N LEU A 286 0.29 28.44 3.12
CA LEU A 286 -0.30 27.46 2.20
C LEU A 286 -0.19 27.88 0.72
N THR A 287 -0.42 29.14 0.41
CA THR A 287 -0.23 29.67 -0.94
C THR A 287 1.22 29.59 -1.37
N HIS A 288 2.15 29.97 -0.48
CA HIS A 288 3.59 29.92 -0.72
C HIS A 288 4.03 28.51 -1.11
N GLU A 289 3.68 27.51 -0.29
CA GLU A 289 4.05 26.11 -0.57
C GLU A 289 3.37 25.54 -1.84
N TYR A 290 2.15 25.97 -2.14
CA TYR A 290 1.49 25.60 -3.39
C TYR A 290 2.26 26.11 -4.62
N LEU A 291 2.77 27.34 -4.56
CA LEU A 291 3.53 27.90 -5.67
C LEU A 291 4.86 27.16 -5.89
N HIS A 292 5.55 26.72 -4.84
CA HIS A 292 6.71 25.84 -5.02
C HIS A 292 6.37 24.54 -5.76
N LEU A 293 5.17 24.00 -5.56
CA LEU A 293 4.69 22.83 -6.29
C LEU A 293 4.32 23.17 -7.74
N ALA A 294 3.60 24.28 -7.95
CA ALA A 294 3.13 24.71 -9.27
C ALA A 294 4.27 25.14 -10.21
N PHE A 295 5.39 25.59 -9.66
CA PHE A 295 6.59 25.96 -10.42
C PHE A 295 7.70 24.90 -10.33
N GLU A 296 7.39 23.65 -9.92
CA GLU A 296 8.41 22.60 -9.71
C GLU A 296 9.34 22.39 -10.90
N ALA A 297 8.83 22.52 -12.13
CA ALA A 297 9.57 22.32 -13.37
C ALA A 297 10.35 23.57 -13.84
N HIS A 298 10.39 24.65 -13.05
CA HIS A 298 11.00 25.93 -13.42
C HIS A 298 11.90 26.48 -12.30
N PRO A 299 13.02 27.17 -12.61
CA PRO A 299 13.91 27.75 -11.59
C PRO A 299 13.22 28.69 -10.59
N ASN A 300 12.16 29.39 -11.01
CA ASN A 300 11.35 30.24 -10.15
C ASN A 300 10.75 29.47 -8.96
N GLY A 301 10.49 28.17 -9.10
CA GLY A 301 10.02 27.33 -8.00
C GLY A 301 11.05 27.11 -6.89
N GLN A 302 12.30 27.55 -7.08
CA GLN A 302 13.35 27.56 -6.04
C GLN A 302 13.73 28.99 -5.60
N ASP A 303 13.11 30.02 -6.18
CA ASP A 303 13.35 31.42 -5.83
C ASP A 303 12.35 31.85 -4.76
N GLU A 304 12.78 31.76 -3.50
CA GLU A 304 12.01 32.16 -2.32
C GLU A 304 11.48 33.60 -2.41
N THR A 305 12.22 34.52 -3.03
CA THR A 305 11.82 35.93 -3.12
C THR A 305 10.69 36.10 -4.11
N TYR A 306 10.80 35.45 -5.26
CA TYR A 306 9.75 35.43 -6.28
C TYR A 306 8.48 34.76 -5.74
N ILE A 307 8.61 33.58 -5.12
CA ILE A 307 7.48 32.80 -4.58
C ILE A 307 6.77 33.56 -3.46
N GLU A 308 7.50 34.13 -2.49
CA GLU A 308 6.91 34.91 -1.41
C GLU A 308 6.18 36.16 -1.93
N GLY A 309 6.78 36.86 -2.90
CA GLY A 309 6.18 38.04 -3.53
C GLY A 309 4.87 37.69 -4.25
N LEU A 310 4.87 36.63 -5.05
CA LEU A 310 3.70 36.16 -5.76
C LEU A 310 2.60 35.67 -4.79
N ALA A 311 2.97 34.95 -3.72
CA ALA A 311 2.02 34.48 -2.71
C ALA A 311 1.29 35.63 -2.02
N ARG A 312 2.01 36.70 -1.66
CA ARG A 312 1.44 37.90 -1.05
C ARG A 312 0.50 38.62 -2.01
N HIS A 313 0.92 38.81 -3.25
CA HIS A 313 0.12 39.48 -4.27
C HIS A 313 -1.20 38.75 -4.50
N LEU A 314 -1.17 37.42 -4.63
CA LEU A 314 -2.38 36.61 -4.83
C LEU A 314 -3.36 36.64 -3.65
N LEU A 315 -2.89 36.90 -2.43
CA LEU A 315 -3.72 36.84 -1.22
C LEU A 315 -4.16 38.19 -0.68
N LEU A 316 -3.41 39.25 -0.96
CA LEU A 316 -3.60 40.56 -0.35
C LEU A 316 -4.09 41.62 -1.35
N GLU A 317 -3.98 41.36 -2.65
CA GLU A 317 -4.37 42.26 -3.75
C GLU A 317 -5.45 41.62 -4.61
#